data_AF-A0A4Y9SRU5-F1
#
_entry.id   AF-A0A4Y9SRU5-F1
#
_cell.length_a   1.000
_cell.length_b   1.000
_cell.length_c   1.000
_cell.angle_alpha   90.00
_cell.angle_beta   90.00
_cell.angle_gamma   90.00
#
_symmetry.space_group_name_H-M   'P 1'
#
loop_
_entity.id
_entity.type
_entity.pdbx_description
1 polymer ?
#
loop_
_entity_poly.entity_id
_entity_poly.type
_entity_poly.pdbx_seq_one_letter_code
_entity_poly.pdbx_strand_id
1 'polypeptide(L)'
;DSIAAAGLPLPPVMVAAEDVQHGKPAPDPFLLGAAKLGYAPANCLVFEDTLAGLQSAAAAGMDSIVVTATHSHPLATDVPAVLDYADLAVLQSEAGQLHLQLRGQI
;
A
#
# COMPACT_ATOMS: atom_id res chain seq x y z
N ASP A 1 -14.61 -6.75 13.04
CA ASP A 1 -13.58 -6.33 12.08
C ASP A 1 -13.01 -4.99 12.56
N SER A 2 -11.68 -4.89 12.65
CA SER A 2 -10.98 -3.71 13.16
C SER A 2 -11.24 -2.46 12.32
N ILE A 3 -11.51 -2.59 11.02
CA ILE A 3 -11.80 -1.45 10.13
C ILE A 3 -13.12 -0.78 10.52
N ALA A 4 -14.18 -1.58 10.69
CA ALA A 4 -15.48 -1.08 11.12
C ALA A 4 -15.42 -0.49 12.54
N ALA A 5 -14.62 -1.08 13.44
CA ALA A 5 -14.41 -0.55 14.79
C ALA A 5 -13.71 0.82 14.79
N ALA A 6 -12.88 1.11 13.77
CA ALA A 6 -12.27 2.41 13.55
C ALA A 6 -13.22 3.44 12.91
N GLY A 7 -14.47 3.07 12.61
CA GLY A 7 -15.44 3.95 11.96
C GLY A 7 -15.18 4.17 10.46
N LEU A 8 -14.37 3.31 9.84
CA LEU A 8 -14.06 3.37 8.42
C LEU A 8 -14.98 2.46 7.61
N PRO A 9 -15.37 2.86 6.38
CA PRO A 9 -16.11 1.97 5.49
C PRO A 9 -15.21 0.79 5.08
N LEU A 10 -15.82 -0.39 4.95
CA LEU A 10 -15.11 -1.55 4.40
C LEU A 10 -14.82 -1.30 2.90
N PRO A 11 -13.61 -1.58 2.43
CA PRO A 11 -13.31 -1.49 1.01
C PRO A 11 -14.08 -2.59 0.25
N PRO A 12 -14.56 -2.32 -0.98
CA PRO A 12 -15.27 -3.32 -1.79
C PRO A 12 -14.38 -4.49 -2.19
N VAL A 13 -13.06 -4.27 -2.23
CA VAL A 13 -12.04 -5.29 -2.43
C VAL A 13 -11.20 -5.38 -1.16
N MET A 14 -11.17 -6.56 -0.57
CA MET A 14 -10.38 -6.85 0.62
C MET A 14 -9.64 -8.19 0.44
N VAL A 15 -8.42 -8.25 0.97
CA VAL A 15 -7.60 -9.46 1.07
C VAL A 15 -7.15 -9.57 2.52
N ALA A 16 -7.57 -10.63 3.19
CA ALA A 16 -7.20 -10.99 4.56
C ALA A 16 -6.21 -12.15 4.57
N ALA A 17 -5.72 -12.52 5.76
CA ALA A 17 -4.74 -13.60 5.90
C ALA A 17 -5.29 -14.96 5.44
N GLU A 18 -6.61 -15.17 5.58
CA GLU A 18 -7.30 -16.40 5.19
C GLU A 18 -7.51 -16.52 3.67
N ASP A 19 -7.33 -15.43 2.92
CA ASP A 19 -7.51 -15.41 1.46
C ASP A 19 -6.27 -15.92 0.70
N VAL A 20 -5.14 -16.11 1.38
CA VAL A 20 -3.85 -16.43 0.76
C VAL A 20 -3.21 -17.67 1.36
N GLN A 21 -2.45 -18.39 0.54
CA GLN A 21 -1.70 -19.55 1.00
C GLN A 21 -0.46 -19.13 1.81
N HIS A 22 0.23 -18.08 1.37
CA HIS A 22 1.42 -17.57 2.03
C HIS A 22 1.25 -16.09 2.37
N GLY A 23 1.36 -15.76 3.66
CA GLY A 23 1.39 -14.38 4.12
C GLY A 23 2.71 -13.67 3.78
N LYS A 24 2.77 -12.36 4.05
CA LYS A 24 3.99 -11.55 3.97
C LYS A 24 5.14 -12.25 4.73
N PRO A 25 6.36 -12.37 4.17
CA PRO A 25 6.89 -11.63 3.01
C PRO A 25 6.63 -12.26 1.65
N ALA A 26 5.82 -13.33 1.54
CA ALA A 26 5.42 -13.84 0.23
C ALA A 26 4.53 -12.83 -0.52
N PRO A 27 4.56 -12.78 -1.87
CA PRO A 27 3.87 -11.76 -2.66
C PRO A 27 2.35 -11.98 -2.78
N ASP A 28 1.85 -13.16 -2.36
CA ASP A 28 0.47 -13.61 -2.55
C ASP A 28 -0.59 -12.57 -2.17
N PRO A 29 -0.50 -11.85 -1.02
CA PRO A 29 -1.51 -10.85 -0.64
C PRO A 29 -1.64 -9.71 -1.65
N PHE A 30 -0.51 -9.20 -2.14
CA PHE A 30 -0.50 -8.09 -3.09
C PHE A 30 -0.89 -8.55 -4.49
N LEU A 31 -0.39 -9.70 -4.96
CA LEU A 31 -0.79 -10.26 -6.24
C LEU A 31 -2.30 -10.53 -6.31
N LEU A 32 -2.87 -11.08 -5.23
CA LEU A 32 -4.32 -11.28 -5.14
C LEU A 32 -5.08 -9.95 -5.12
N GLY A 33 -4.57 -8.94 -4.39
CA GLY A 33 -5.15 -7.60 -4.37
C GLY A 33 -5.21 -6.97 -5.77
N ALA A 34 -4.09 -6.98 -6.50
CA ALA A 34 -4.01 -6.46 -7.87
C ALA A 34 -4.95 -7.22 -8.83
N ALA A 35 -5.01 -8.54 -8.72
CA ALA A 35 -5.93 -9.36 -9.51
C ALA A 35 -7.40 -9.03 -9.23
N LYS A 36 -7.79 -8.88 -7.96
CA LYS A 36 -9.17 -8.48 -7.57
C LYS A 36 -9.52 -7.06 -8.04
N LEU A 37 -8.54 -6.15 -8.08
CA LEU A 37 -8.72 -4.79 -8.60
C LEU A 37 -8.69 -4.70 -10.14
N GLY A 38 -8.20 -5.75 -10.83
CA GLY A 38 -8.09 -5.78 -12.28
C GLY A 38 -6.91 -5.00 -12.86
N TYR A 39 -5.86 -4.76 -12.07
CA TYR A 39 -4.66 -4.04 -12.50
C TYR A 39 -3.43 -4.95 -12.52
N ALA A 40 -2.48 -4.66 -13.42
CA ALA A 40 -1.17 -5.28 -13.38
C ALA A 40 -0.40 -4.84 -12.12
N PRO A 41 0.45 -5.70 -11.52
CA PRO A 41 1.23 -5.32 -10.33
C PRO A 41 2.09 -4.07 -10.53
N ALA A 42 2.70 -3.90 -11.71
CA ALA A 42 3.50 -2.71 -12.04
C ALA A 42 2.70 -1.39 -12.10
N ASN A 43 1.37 -1.46 -12.08
CA ASN A 43 0.47 -0.30 -12.02
C ASN A 43 -0.13 -0.10 -10.60
N CYS A 44 0.40 -0.80 -9.60
CA CYS A 44 -0.05 -0.74 -8.22
C CYS A 44 1.02 -0.08 -7.35
N LEU A 45 0.56 0.70 -6.37
CA LEU A 45 1.40 1.32 -5.35
C LEU A 45 0.94 0.83 -3.97
N VAL A 46 1.89 0.33 -3.18
CA VAL A 46 1.65 -0.19 -1.83
C VAL A 46 2.01 0.85 -0.77
N PHE A 47 1.12 1.12 0.18
CA PHE A 47 1.47 1.80 1.42
C PHE A 47 1.72 0.76 2.51
N GLU A 48 2.92 0.77 3.09
CA GLU A 48 3.36 -0.25 4.04
C GLU A 48 4.13 0.34 5.22
N ASP A 49 4.05 -0.33 6.35
CA ASP A 49 4.74 0.06 7.58
C ASP A 49 5.57 -1.10 8.17
N THR A 50 5.75 -2.19 7.43
CA THR A 50 6.56 -3.32 7.90
C THR A 50 7.58 -3.77 6.85
N LEU A 51 8.75 -4.25 7.31
CA LEU A 51 9.76 -4.80 6.41
C LEU A 51 9.24 -6.03 5.63
N ALA A 52 8.47 -6.89 6.29
CA ALA A 52 7.85 -8.06 5.64
C ALA A 52 6.85 -7.63 4.56
N GLY A 53 6.09 -6.56 4.80
CA GLY A 53 5.20 -5.97 3.80
C GLY A 53 5.94 -5.37 2.61
N LEU A 54 7.00 -4.59 2.85
CA LEU A 54 7.84 -4.05 1.76
C LEU A 54 8.47 -5.17 0.93
N GLN A 55 8.96 -6.24 1.57
CA GLN A 55 9.51 -7.40 0.88
C GLN A 55 8.45 -8.11 0.02
N SER A 56 7.23 -8.25 0.54
CA SER A 56 6.10 -8.83 -0.17
C SER A 56 5.69 -7.99 -1.38
N ALA A 57 5.62 -6.66 -1.25
CA ALA A 57 5.32 -5.74 -2.35
C ALA A 57 6.39 -5.77 -3.44
N ALA A 58 7.66 -5.74 -3.04
CA ALA A 58 8.80 -5.86 -3.96
C ALA A 58 8.80 -7.21 -4.69
N ALA A 59 8.53 -8.32 -3.99
CA ALA A 59 8.41 -9.64 -4.59
C ALA A 59 7.21 -9.75 -5.56
N ALA A 60 6.17 -8.94 -5.37
CA ALA A 60 5.03 -8.84 -6.28
C ALA A 60 5.30 -7.92 -7.49
N GLY A 61 6.44 -7.22 -7.53
CA GLY A 61 6.79 -6.28 -8.60
C GLY A 61 5.99 -4.98 -8.55
N MET A 62 5.67 -4.50 -7.34
CA MET A 62 4.94 -3.26 -7.11
C MET A 62 5.82 -2.17 -6.52
N ASP A 63 5.49 -0.91 -6.81
CA ASP A 63 6.08 0.23 -6.10
C ASP A 63 5.54 0.31 -4.67
N SER A 64 6.29 0.97 -3.78
CA SER A 64 5.90 1.11 -2.37
C SER A 64 6.21 2.50 -1.80
N ILE A 65 5.46 2.90 -0.78
CA ILE A 65 5.73 4.04 0.10
C ILE A 65 5.65 3.55 1.54
N VAL A 66 6.63 3.94 2.35
CA VAL A 66 6.64 3.64 3.79
C VAL A 66 5.78 4.64 4.55
N VAL A 67 4.89 4.16 5.42
CA VAL A 67 4.16 4.99 6.38
C VAL A 67 4.84 4.88 7.75
N THR A 68 5.34 5.99 8.27
CA THR A 68 6.22 5.98 9.45
C THR A 68 5.51 6.31 10.77
N ALA A 69 4.26 6.76 10.76
CA ALA A 69 3.49 7.11 11.96
C ALA A 69 3.35 5.97 12.98
N THR A 70 3.46 4.71 12.55
CA THR A 70 3.38 3.53 13.42
C THR A 70 4.74 3.07 13.97
N HIS A 71 5.84 3.72 13.57
CA HIS A 71 7.19 3.30 13.92
C HIS A 71 7.73 4.00 15.18
N SER A 72 8.32 3.22 16.08
CA SER A 72 9.20 3.75 17.12
C SER A 72 10.66 3.89 16.64
N HIS A 73 11.02 3.22 15.54
CA HIS A 73 12.36 3.25 14.92
C HIS A 73 12.24 3.24 13.39
N PRO A 74 13.10 3.97 12.65
CA PRO A 74 13.08 3.97 11.20
C PRO A 74 13.29 2.57 10.60
N LEU A 75 12.54 2.23 9.55
CA LEU A 75 12.85 1.09 8.69
C LEU A 75 14.12 1.38 7.90
N ALA A 76 15.08 0.46 7.92
CA ALA A 76 16.26 0.52 7.07
C ALA A 76 15.89 0.10 5.64
N THR A 77 15.49 1.07 4.81
CA THR A 77 15.08 0.86 3.42
C THR A 77 15.30 2.12 2.58
N ASP A 78 15.51 1.95 1.28
CA ASP A 78 15.62 3.05 0.31
C ASP A 78 14.26 3.45 -0.28
N VAL A 79 13.18 2.79 0.16
CA VAL A 79 11.81 3.11 -0.27
C VAL A 79 11.39 4.48 0.28
N PRO A 80 10.80 5.38 -0.54
CA PRO A 80 10.32 6.67 -0.08
C PRO A 80 9.35 6.55 1.10
N ALA A 81 9.44 7.48 2.05
CA ALA A 81 8.65 7.46 3.28
C ALA A 81 7.82 8.73 3.45
N VAL A 82 6.65 8.57 4.05
CA VAL A 82 5.79 9.65 4.55
C VAL A 82 5.53 9.43 6.03
N LEU A 83 5.21 10.51 6.76
CA LEU A 83 4.78 10.39 8.15
C LEU A 83 3.45 9.64 8.21
N ASP A 84 2.44 10.23 7.58
CA ASP A 84 1.08 9.71 7.46
C ASP A 84 0.48 10.14 6.11
N TYR A 85 -0.85 10.07 5.99
CA TYR A 85 -1.57 10.41 4.76
C TYR A 85 -2.00 11.89 4.66
N ALA A 86 -1.79 12.72 5.70
CA ALA A 86 -2.36 14.05 5.81
C ALA A 86 -1.84 15.02 4.72
N ASP A 87 -0.55 14.89 4.38
CA ASP A 87 0.11 15.72 3.39
C ASP A 87 0.09 15.13 1.98
N LEU A 88 -0.66 14.04 1.75
CA LEU A 88 -0.84 13.47 0.42
C LEU A 88 -2.04 14.10 -0.30
N ALA A 89 -1.84 14.41 -1.57
CA ALA A 89 -2.88 14.75 -2.52
C ALA A 89 -2.90 13.69 -3.62
N VAL A 90 -4.11 13.24 -3.98
CA VAL A 90 -4.34 12.34 -5.11
C VAL A 90 -4.91 13.16 -6.25
N LEU A 91 -4.21 13.17 -7.37
CA LEU A 91 -4.69 13.75 -8.63
C LEU A 91 -5.02 12.60 -9.57
N GLN A 92 -6.12 12.68 -10.30
CA GLN A 92 -6.48 11.71 -11.32
C GLN A 92 -6.30 12.34 -12.70
N SER A 93 -5.58 11.66 -13.59
CA SER A 93 -5.47 12.09 -14.98
C SER A 93 -6.74 11.75 -15.77
N GLU A 94 -6.93 12.37 -16.93
CA GLU A 94 -8.05 12.04 -17.83
C GLU A 94 -8.04 10.56 -18.28
N ALA A 95 -6.86 9.94 -18.31
CA ALA A 95 -6.68 8.52 -18.60
C ALA A 95 -6.96 7.60 -17.40
N GLY A 96 -7.35 8.15 -16.25
CA GLY A 96 -7.71 7.40 -15.04
C GLY A 96 -6.54 7.00 -14.14
N GLN A 97 -5.31 7.41 -14.45
CA GLN A 97 -4.14 7.16 -13.59
C GLN A 97 -4.16 8.06 -12.36
N LEU A 98 -3.70 7.53 -11.23
CA LEU A 98 -3.55 8.28 -9.99
C LEU A 98 -2.11 8.78 -9.85
N HIS A 99 -1.97 10.07 -9.57
CA HIS A 99 -0.72 10.73 -9.23
C HIS A 99 -0.78 11.15 -7.77
N LEU A 100 0.24 10.76 -6.99
CA LEU A 100 0.41 11.22 -5.63
C LEU A 100 1.35 12.42 -5.60
N GLN A 101 0.96 13.44 -4.84
CA GLN A 101 1.76 14.63 -4.61
C GLN A 101 1.83 14.93 -3.11
N LEU A 102 3.02 15.27 -2.62
CA LEU A 102 3.19 15.85 -1.29
C LEU A 102 2.80 17.33 -1.33
N ARG A 103 1.91 17.74 -0.43
CA ARG A 103 1.50 19.13 -0.28
C ARG A 103 2.72 19.95 0.19
N GLY A 104 3.02 21.04 -0.51
CA GLY A 104 4.06 22.00 -0.11
C GLY A 104 5.44 21.81 -0.73
N GLN A 105 5.62 20.86 -1.65
CA GLN A 105 6.81 20.80 -2.52
C GLN A 105 6.43 21.36 -3.91
N ILE A 106 6.77 22.63 -4.15
CA ILE A 106 6.80 23.29 -5.47
C ILE A 106 8.26 23.45 -5.87
#